data_AF-A0A968X1X5-F1
#
_entry.id   AF-A0A968X1X5-F1
#
_cell.length_a   1.000
_cell.length_b   1.000
_cell.length_c   1.000
_cell.angle_alpha   90.00
_cell.angle_beta   90.00
_cell.angle_gamma   90.00
#
_symmetry.space_group_name_H-M   'P 1'
#
loop_
_entity.id
_entity.type
_entity.pdbx_description
1 polymer ?
#
loop_
_entity_poly.entity_id
_entity_poly.type
_entity_poly.pdbx_seq_one_letter_code
_entity_poly.pdbx_strand_id
1 'polypeptide(L)'
;THQPLIRTLDEALVVNVGAAGMPFDGDWHPSYAQLEWRGGQWHAEIIRLSYDRAVAERDFELSGFIDEAGPLARVILRELQIAQGQLHSWIHRYEKAVLAGEITMEQSVNEFLVRT
;
A
#
# COMPACT_ATOMS: atom_id res chain seq x y z
N THR A 1 -6.32 2.61 3.77
CA THR A 1 -7.31 1.83 3.01
C THR A 1 -6.75 1.43 1.67
N HIS A 2 -6.27 2.34 0.80
CA HIS A 2 -5.58 2.07 -0.49
C HIS A 2 -6.28 1.06 -1.42
N GLN A 3 -7.54 0.77 -1.11
CA GLN A 3 -8.42 -0.10 -1.85
C GLN A 3 -9.50 0.81 -2.42
N PRO A 4 -9.64 0.88 -3.75
CA PRO A 4 -10.65 1.72 -4.36
C PRO A 4 -12.04 1.27 -3.93
N LEU A 5 -12.91 2.25 -3.75
CA LEU A 5 -14.30 2.04 -3.40
C LEU A 5 -15.13 3.13 -4.07
N ILE A 6 -16.20 2.72 -4.75
CA ILE A 6 -17.28 3.62 -5.14
C ILE A 6 -18.54 3.02 -4.53
N ARG A 7 -19.19 3.77 -3.64
CA ARG A 7 -20.43 3.35 -3.00
C ARG A 7 -21.34 4.53 -2.79
N THR A 8 -22.63 4.32 -3.00
CA THR A 8 -23.65 5.27 -2.55
C THR A 8 -24.11 4.91 -1.15
N LEU A 9 -24.13 5.89 -0.25
CA LEU A 9 -24.72 5.79 1.08
C LEU A 9 -25.76 6.90 1.20
N ASP A 10 -27.03 6.51 1.30
CA ASP A 10 -28.18 7.41 1.16
C ASP A 10 -28.10 8.20 -0.16
N GLU A 11 -27.99 9.53 -0.10
CA GLU A 11 -27.84 10.41 -1.26
C GLU A 11 -26.37 10.82 -1.51
N ALA A 12 -25.43 10.35 -0.68
CA ALA A 12 -24.02 10.70 -0.77
C ALA A 12 -23.23 9.65 -1.56
N LEU A 13 -22.47 10.12 -2.56
CA LEU A 13 -21.45 9.32 -3.22
C LEU A 13 -20.18 9.29 -2.37
N VAL A 14 -19.79 8.12 -1.89
CA VAL A 14 -18.56 7.88 -1.14
C VAL A 14 -17.53 7.26 -2.07
N VAL A 15 -16.40 7.94 -2.23
CA VAL A 15 -15.30 7.52 -3.10
C VAL A 15 -14.01 7.39 -2.30
N ASN A 16 -13.40 6.22 -2.38
CA ASN A 16 -11.98 6.03 -2.10
C ASN A 16 -11.29 5.77 -3.43
N VAL A 17 -10.34 6.63 -3.81
CA VAL A 17 -9.68 6.55 -5.12
C VAL A 17 -8.65 5.43 -5.21
N GLY A 18 -8.40 4.72 -4.10
CA GLY A 18 -7.33 3.73 -4.01
C GLY A 18 -5.99 4.40 -3.70
N ALA A 19 -4.95 4.04 -4.44
CA ALA A 19 -3.62 4.60 -4.29
C ALA A 19 -2.85 4.61 -5.61
N ALA A 20 -2.11 5.70 -5.85
CA ALA A 20 -1.24 5.81 -7.01
C ALA A 20 0.07 5.01 -6.84
N GLY A 21 0.65 5.00 -5.64
CA GLY A 21 1.96 4.37 -5.41
C GLY A 21 1.91 2.97 -4.81
N MET A 22 0.93 2.70 -3.95
CA MET A 22 0.90 1.46 -3.16
C MET A 22 -0.54 0.92 -2.98
N PRO A 23 -1.16 0.35 -4.03
CA PRO A 23 -2.50 -0.23 -3.95
C PRO A 23 -2.53 -1.48 -3.07
N PHE A 24 -3.62 -1.69 -2.33
CA PHE A 24 -3.78 -2.78 -1.35
C PHE A 24 -4.96 -3.73 -1.64
N ASP A 25 -5.43 -3.78 -2.88
CA ASP A 25 -6.55 -4.60 -3.34
C ASP A 25 -6.13 -5.78 -4.22
N GLY A 26 -4.84 -6.09 -4.30
CA GLY A 26 -4.29 -7.16 -5.14
C GLY A 26 -4.07 -6.77 -6.60
N ASP A 27 -4.57 -5.61 -7.04
CA ASP A 27 -4.24 -5.02 -8.33
C ASP A 27 -3.10 -4.00 -8.15
N TRP A 28 -1.93 -4.31 -8.71
CA TRP A 28 -0.73 -3.48 -8.59
C TRP A 28 -0.80 -2.20 -9.41
N HIS A 29 -1.79 -2.03 -10.29
CA HIS A 29 -1.91 -0.81 -11.07
C HIS A 29 -2.29 0.40 -10.18
N PRO A 30 -1.56 1.53 -10.28
CA PRO A 30 -1.96 2.81 -9.73
C PRO A 30 -3.43 3.11 -9.99
N SER A 31 -4.11 3.65 -8.99
CA SER A 31 -5.49 4.10 -9.11
C SER A 31 -5.64 5.58 -8.80
N TYR A 32 -6.54 6.22 -9.55
CA TYR A 32 -7.13 7.50 -9.22
C TYR A 32 -8.62 7.47 -9.61
N ALA A 33 -9.39 8.48 -9.22
CA ALA A 33 -10.78 8.61 -9.66
C ALA A 33 -10.98 9.82 -10.58
N GLN A 34 -11.77 9.63 -11.63
CA GLN A 34 -12.38 10.74 -12.35
C GLN A 34 -13.76 10.99 -11.76
N LEU A 35 -14.06 12.25 -11.42
CA LEU A 35 -15.35 12.67 -10.89
C LEU A 35 -16.02 13.63 -11.86
N GLU A 36 -17.22 13.28 -12.30
CA GLU A 36 -18.03 14.09 -13.21
C GLU A 36 -19.30 14.55 -12.49
N TRP A 37 -19.57 15.85 -12.50
CA TRP A 37 -20.87 16.38 -12.10
C TRP A 37 -21.79 16.43 -13.33
N ARG A 38 -22.80 15.56 -13.36
CA ARG A 38 -23.71 15.44 -14.50
C ARG A 38 -25.13 15.18 -14.04
N GLY A 39 -26.09 15.94 -14.58
CA GLY A 39 -27.51 15.72 -14.29
C GLY A 39 -27.87 15.89 -12.81
N GLY A 40 -27.19 16.79 -12.09
CA GLY A 40 -27.48 17.09 -10.68
C GLY A 40 -26.92 16.09 -9.67
N GLN A 41 -26.04 15.18 -10.09
CA GLN A 41 -25.39 14.20 -9.20
C GLN A 41 -23.93 13.95 -9.60
N TRP A 42 -23.11 13.54 -8.62
CA TRP A 42 -21.74 13.09 -8.85
C TRP A 42 -21.72 11.69 -9.45
N HIS A 43 -20.85 11.49 -10.43
CA HIS A 43 -20.45 10.18 -10.95
C HIS A 43 -18.96 10.02 -10.72
N ALA A 44 -18.53 8.81 -10.38
CA ALA A 44 -17.12 8.49 -10.22
C ALA A 44 -16.75 7.25 -11.02
N GLU A 45 -15.53 7.23 -11.52
CA GLU A 45 -14.90 6.07 -12.16
C GLU A 45 -13.49 5.91 -11.61
N ILE A 46 -13.08 4.69 -11.26
CA ILE A 46 -11.70 4.38 -10.89
C ILE A 46 -10.93 4.06 -12.16
N ILE A 47 -9.88 4.82 -12.41
CA ILE A 47 -8.96 4.61 -13.54
C ILE A 47 -7.71 3.91 -13.05
N ARG A 48 -7.26 2.91 -13.81
CA ARG A 48 -6.02 2.18 -13.59
C ARG A 48 -5.01 2.46 -14.69
N LEU A 49 -3.75 2.60 -14.31
CA LEU A 49 -2.67 2.93 -15.24
C LEU A 49 -1.56 1.87 -15.16
N SER A 50 -1.05 1.43 -16.31
CA SER A 50 0.14 0.57 -16.36
C SER A 50 1.41 1.39 -16.16
N TYR A 51 2.39 0.80 -15.49
CA TYR A 51 3.73 1.34 -15.33
C TYR A 51 4.76 0.20 -15.34
N ASP A 52 6.03 0.52 -15.52
CA ASP A 52 7.09 -0.48 -15.40
C ASP A 52 7.35 -0.81 -13.93
N ARG A 53 6.70 -1.90 -13.48
CA ARG A 53 6.81 -2.37 -12.12
C ARG A 53 8.19 -2.90 -11.76
N ALA A 54 8.91 -3.48 -12.73
CA ALA A 54 10.25 -3.99 -12.50
C ALA A 54 11.27 -2.85 -12.35
N VAL A 55 11.05 -1.70 -12.97
CA VAL A 55 11.82 -0.48 -12.69
C VAL A 55 11.56 -0.02 -11.27
N ALA A 56 10.29 0.17 -10.87
CA ALA A 56 9.97 0.65 -9.53
C ALA A 56 10.48 -0.27 -8.42
N GLU A 57 10.41 -1.59 -8.60
CA GLU A 57 10.96 -2.55 -7.66
C GLU A 57 12.49 -2.42 -7.53
N ARG A 58 13.20 -2.23 -8.66
CA ARG A 58 14.65 -2.00 -8.65
C ARG A 58 15.02 -0.67 -7.99
N ASP A 59 14.18 0.36 -8.13
CA ASP A 59 14.45 1.67 -7.54
C ASP A 59 14.45 1.63 -6.00
N PHE A 60 13.79 0.66 -5.35
CA PHE A 60 13.92 0.47 -3.90
C PHE A 60 15.37 0.18 -3.48
N GLU A 61 16.07 -0.64 -4.25
CA GLU A 61 17.48 -0.97 -4.02
C GLU A 61 18.39 0.17 -4.52
N LEU A 62 18.19 0.63 -5.76
CA LEU A 62 19.11 1.54 -6.43
C LEU A 62 19.09 2.98 -5.90
N SER A 63 17.98 3.41 -5.29
CA SER A 63 17.87 4.74 -4.68
C SER A 63 18.56 4.85 -3.32
N GLY A 64 18.98 3.72 -2.72
CA GLY A 64 19.43 3.67 -1.33
C GLY A 64 18.29 3.62 -0.31
N PHE A 65 17.02 3.54 -0.76
CA PHE A 65 15.87 3.53 0.14
C PHE A 65 15.91 2.36 1.14
N ILE A 66 16.23 1.14 0.67
CA ILE A 66 16.33 -0.03 1.57
C ILE A 66 17.41 0.17 2.63
N ASP A 67 18.57 0.70 2.25
CA ASP A 67 19.72 0.87 3.14
C ASP A 67 19.48 1.99 4.17
N GLU A 68 18.87 3.10 3.75
CA GLU A 68 18.70 4.29 4.59
C GLU A 68 17.45 4.24 5.47
N ALA A 69 16.35 3.64 5.00
CA ALA A 69 15.09 3.57 5.75
C ALA A 69 15.07 2.43 6.79
N GLY A 70 16.07 1.55 6.77
CA GLY A 70 16.21 0.44 7.71
C GLY A 70 15.29 -0.74 7.40
N PRO A 71 15.23 -1.75 8.29
CA PRO A 71 14.68 -3.07 7.94
C PRO A 71 13.22 -3.07 7.49
N LEU A 72 12.39 -2.14 7.99
CA LEU A 72 10.98 -2.02 7.60
C LEU A 72 10.78 -1.72 6.12
N ALA A 73 11.77 -1.13 5.44
CA ALA A 73 11.72 -0.87 4.01
C ALA A 73 11.48 -2.17 3.21
N ARG A 74 11.95 -3.32 3.69
CA ARG A 74 11.70 -4.63 3.07
C ARG A 74 10.23 -5.07 3.19
N VAL A 75 9.54 -4.67 4.26
CA VAL A 75 8.08 -4.91 4.38
C VAL A 75 7.33 -4.07 3.36
N ILE A 76 7.72 -2.80 3.17
CA ILE A 76 7.12 -1.91 2.17
C ILE A 76 7.39 -2.43 0.74
N LEU A 77 8.60 -2.92 0.47
CA LEU A 77 8.91 -3.59 -0.80
C LEU A 77 8.01 -4.80 -1.02
N ARG A 78 7.77 -5.60 0.03
CA ARG A 78 6.84 -6.73 -0.04
C ARG A 78 5.42 -6.27 -0.35
N GLU A 79 4.95 -5.17 0.23
CA GLU A 79 3.64 -4.57 -0.09
C GLU A 79 3.53 -4.23 -1.58
N LEU A 80 4.56 -3.61 -2.17
CA LEU A 80 4.62 -3.32 -3.61
C LEU A 80 4.56 -4.61 -4.44
N GLN A 81 5.27 -5.66 -3.98
CA GLN A 81 5.36 -6.93 -4.69
C GLN A 81 4.05 -7.73 -4.71
N ILE A 82 3.15 -7.54 -3.75
CA ILE A 82 1.90 -8.32 -3.67
C ILE A 82 0.64 -7.47 -3.78
N ALA A 83 0.78 -6.14 -3.82
CA ALA A 83 -0.32 -5.17 -3.81
C ALA A 83 -1.27 -5.38 -2.63
N GLN A 84 -0.72 -5.62 -1.43
CA GLN A 84 -1.47 -5.81 -0.19
C GLN A 84 -0.75 -5.13 0.97
N GLY A 85 -1.51 -4.54 1.89
CA GLY A 85 -0.96 -3.92 3.08
C GLY A 85 -0.44 -4.95 4.07
N GLN A 86 0.82 -4.81 4.46
CA GLN A 86 1.56 -5.68 5.36
C GLN A 86 2.10 -4.95 6.59
N LEU A 87 2.42 -3.67 6.46
CA LEU A 87 3.03 -2.89 7.55
C LEU A 87 2.12 -2.86 8.78
N HIS A 88 0.81 -2.68 8.60
CA HIS A 88 -0.15 -2.73 9.72
C HIS A 88 -0.13 -4.10 10.44
N SER A 89 -0.04 -5.19 9.68
CA SER A 89 0.04 -6.54 10.24
C SER A 89 1.34 -6.76 11.01
N TRP A 90 2.46 -6.22 10.51
CA TRP A 90 3.73 -6.21 11.23
C TRP A 90 3.64 -5.38 12.52
N ILE A 91 3.08 -4.16 12.46
CA ILE A 91 2.91 -3.25 13.61
C ILE A 91 2.15 -3.98 14.72
N HIS A 92 0.98 -4.53 14.38
CA HIS A 92 0.12 -5.22 15.35
C HIS A 92 0.83 -6.39 16.05
N ARG A 93 1.78 -7.02 15.36
CA ARG A 93 2.46 -8.21 15.86
C ARG A 93 3.75 -7.92 16.62
N TYR A 94 4.56 -6.96 16.15
CA TYR A 94 5.94 -6.81 16.60
C TYR A 94 6.28 -5.44 17.20
N GLU A 95 5.51 -4.37 16.92
CA GLU A 95 5.88 -3.00 17.32
C GLU A 95 6.18 -2.91 18.82
N LYS A 96 5.28 -3.44 19.66
CA LYS A 96 5.44 -3.39 21.12
C LYS A 96 6.72 -4.10 21.60
N ALA A 97 7.01 -5.29 21.06
CA ALA A 97 8.18 -6.08 21.44
C ALA A 97 9.48 -5.41 20.95
N VAL A 98 9.47 -4.81 19.75
CA VAL A 98 10.60 -4.06 19.21
C VAL A 98 10.88 -2.81 20.05
N LEU A 99 9.84 -2.04 20.40
CA LEU A 99 9.99 -0.85 21.25
C LEU A 99 10.45 -1.19 22.67
N ALA A 100 10.08 -2.38 23.19
CA ALA A 100 10.56 -2.88 24.47
C ALA A 100 11.99 -3.46 24.41
N GLY A 101 12.58 -3.61 23.23
CA GLY A 101 13.89 -4.22 23.03
C GLY A 101 13.92 -5.74 23.22
N GLU A 102 12.74 -6.39 23.24
CA GLU A 102 12.60 -7.85 23.39
C GLU A 102 13.02 -8.60 22.12
N ILE A 103 12.85 -7.96 20.96
CA ILE A 103 13.29 -8.43 19.65
C ILE A 103 13.85 -7.26 18.85
N THR A 104 14.89 -7.46 18.06
CA THR A 104 15.40 -6.40 17.20
C THR A 104 14.46 -6.14 16.02
N MET A 105 14.48 -4.93 15.48
CA MET A 105 13.76 -4.57 14.25
C MET A 105 14.08 -5.55 13.12
N GLU A 106 15.37 -5.82 12.90
CA GLU A 106 15.87 -6.74 11.86
C GLU A 106 15.31 -8.17 12.02
N GLN A 107 15.37 -8.74 13.23
CA GLN A 107 14.81 -10.06 13.50
C GLN A 107 13.30 -10.11 13.26
N SER A 108 12.56 -9.10 13.74
CA SER A 108 11.10 -9.06 13.61
C SER A 108 10.64 -9.02 12.14
N VAL A 109 11.36 -8.26 11.29
CA VAL A 109 11.08 -8.18 9.86
C VAL A 109 11.38 -9.49 9.17
N ASN A 110 12.52 -10.12 9.48
CA ASN A 110 12.89 -11.42 8.90
C ASN A 110 11.87 -12.50 9.28
N GLU A 111 11.42 -12.55 10.53
CA GLU A 111 10.37 -13.47 10.97
C GLU A 111 9.02 -13.22 10.30
N PHE A 112 8.68 -11.95 10.06
CA PHE A 112 7.44 -11.56 9.38
C PHE A 112 7.45 -11.99 7.92
N LEU A 113 8.50 -11.66 7.17
CA LEU A 113 8.57 -11.91 5.74
C LEU A 113 8.63 -13.40 5.36
N VAL A 114 9.17 -14.28 6.21
CA VAL A 114 9.15 -15.73 5.95
C VAL A 114 7.72 -16.31 5.91
N ARG A 115 6.76 -15.64 6.54
CA ARG A 115 5.37 -16.12 6.68
C ARG A 115 4.40 -15.51 5.67
N THR A 116 4.88 -14.65 4.75
CA THR A 116 4.04 -13.77 3.93
C THR A 116 4.48 -13.73 2.48
#